data_AF-A0AAD4E2A4-F1
#
_entry.id   AF-A0AAD4E2A4-F1
#
_cell.length_a   1.000
_cell.length_b   1.000
_cell.length_c   1.000
_cell.angle_alpha   90.00
_cell.angle_beta   90.00
_cell.angle_gamma   90.00
#
_symmetry.space_group_name_H-M   'P 1'
#
loop_
_entity.id
_entity.type
_entity.pdbx_description
1 polymer ?
#
loop_
_entity_poly.entity_id
_entity_poly.type
_entity_poly.pdbx_seq_one_letter_code
_entity_poly.pdbx_strand_id
1 'polypeptide(L)'
;MPLYQMFCIASHFREYKHIKDLVTMSAMHVMNEGGVVRNIQFNGTQTLPERMRRHKQYYTIGDYWTMHFDTSPRTLRTLAGMMRRDHRVIRWTMLKLGEKAENVVTSPEQTVERHLPASPSKSNSHWSS
;
A
#
# COMPACT_ATOMS: atom_id res chain seq x y z
N MET A 1 -6.86 -9.19 16.00
CA MET A 1 -6.55 -7.87 15.40
C MET A 1 -6.08 -8.14 13.99
N PRO A 2 -6.77 -7.65 12.95
CA PRO A 2 -6.33 -7.86 11.57
C PRO A 2 -5.02 -7.14 11.28
N LEU A 3 -4.24 -7.70 10.35
CA LEU A 3 -3.06 -7.07 9.79
C LEU A 3 -3.49 -6.05 8.73
N TYR A 4 -2.98 -4.83 8.88
CA TYR A 4 -3.16 -3.75 7.92
C TYR A 4 -1.82 -3.26 7.39
N GLN A 5 -1.86 -2.70 6.18
CA GLN A 5 -0.79 -1.89 5.61
C GLN A 5 -1.33 -0.49 5.34
N MET A 6 -0.65 0.51 5.87
CA MET A 6 -0.81 1.89 5.43
C MET A 6 0.23 2.19 4.38
N PHE A 7 -0.20 2.79 3.27
CA PHE A 7 0.68 3.43 2.30
C PHE A 7 0.38 4.93 2.32
N CYS A 8 1.41 5.74 2.49
CA CYS A 8 1.28 7.18 2.65
C CYS A 8 2.25 7.92 1.74
N ILE A 9 1.74 8.99 1.12
CA ILE A 9 2.49 9.99 0.39
C ILE A 9 2.46 11.25 1.27
N ALA A 10 3.60 11.59 1.85
CA ALA A 10 3.79 12.82 2.61
C ALA A 10 4.36 13.93 1.73
N SER A 11 4.14 15.19 2.12
CA SER A 11 4.78 16.34 1.50
C SER A 11 6.28 16.31 1.78
N HIS A 12 7.08 16.47 0.73
CA HIS A 12 8.53 16.44 0.85
C HIS A 12 9.07 17.71 1.53
N PHE A 13 9.94 17.52 2.51
CA PHE A 13 10.73 18.56 3.15
C PHE A 13 12.21 18.17 3.12
N ARG A 14 13.10 19.17 3.14
CA ARG A 14 14.56 18.91 3.19
C ARG A 14 14.96 18.35 4.56
N GLU A 15 14.25 18.76 5.61
CA GLU A 15 14.51 18.36 6.98
C GLU A 15 13.81 17.04 7.31
N TYR A 16 14.61 16.05 7.74
CA TYR A 16 14.12 14.73 8.16
C TYR A 16 13.09 14.77 9.30
N LYS A 17 13.12 15.82 10.12
CA LYS A 17 12.19 16.07 11.23
C LYS A 17 10.73 15.87 10.82
N HIS A 18 10.31 16.42 9.68
CA HIS A 18 8.89 16.46 9.32
C HIS A 18 8.30 15.07 9.10
N ILE A 19 9.01 14.24 8.35
CA ILE A 19 8.58 12.86 8.09
C ILE A 19 8.77 11.98 9.33
N LYS A 20 9.89 12.16 10.06
CA LYS A 20 10.13 11.45 11.32
C LYS A 20 8.97 11.67 12.29
N ASP A 21 8.59 12.91 12.53
CA ASP A 21 7.51 13.26 13.46
C ASP A 21 6.15 12.69 13.00
N LEU A 22 5.87 12.67 11.68
CA LEU A 22 4.66 12.06 11.13
C LEU A 22 4.63 10.56 11.37
N VAL A 23 5.72 9.87 11.01
CA VAL A 23 5.87 8.41 11.15
C VAL A 23 5.81 8.00 12.62
N THR A 24 6.55 8.70 13.48
CA THR A 24 6.54 8.45 14.94
C THR A 24 5.15 8.66 15.51
N MET A 25 4.45 9.75 15.17
CA MET A 25 3.09 9.99 15.64
C MET A 25 2.14 8.86 15.20
N SER A 26 2.19 8.42 13.94
CA SER A 26 1.37 7.31 13.44
C SER A 26 1.66 5.99 14.15
N ALA A 27 2.94 5.65 14.34
CA ALA A 27 3.37 4.41 14.99
C ALA A 27 3.00 4.42 16.48
N MET A 28 3.28 5.52 17.18
CA MET A 28 2.93 5.67 18.60
C MET A 28 1.43 5.60 18.82
N HIS A 29 0.61 6.17 17.94
CA HIS A 29 -0.85 6.05 18.04
C HIS A 29 -1.31 4.59 18.01
N VAL A 30 -0.78 3.79 17.10
CA VAL A 30 -1.10 2.36 17.03
C VAL A 30 -0.66 1.63 18.31
N MET A 31 0.57 1.87 18.76
CA MET A 31 1.12 1.20 19.95
C MET A 31 0.37 1.59 21.23
N ASN A 32 0.04 2.87 21.40
CA ASN A 32 -0.68 3.37 22.57
C ASN A 32 -2.11 2.84 22.65
N GLU A 33 -2.74 2.54 21.51
CA GLU A 33 -4.09 1.95 21.42
C GLU A 33 -4.06 0.41 21.44
N GLY A 34 -2.96 -0.20 21.88
CA GLY A 34 -2.80 -1.65 22.06
C GLY A 34 -2.57 -2.44 20.76
N GLY A 35 -2.27 -1.75 19.65
CA GLY A 35 -1.84 -2.39 18.40
C GLY A 35 -0.34 -2.66 18.37
N VAL A 36 0.10 -3.41 17.35
CA VAL A 36 1.52 -3.75 17.14
C VAL A 36 1.96 -3.22 15.78
N VAL A 37 3.06 -2.47 15.75
CA VAL A 37 3.71 -2.06 14.50
C VAL A 37 4.76 -3.12 14.15
N ARG A 38 4.61 -3.75 12.99
CA ARG A 38 5.50 -4.83 12.53
C ARG A 38 6.68 -4.32 11.71
N ASN A 39 6.44 -3.31 10.87
CA ASN A 39 7.43 -2.82 9.94
C ASN A 39 7.07 -1.40 9.49
N ILE A 40 8.09 -0.58 9.26
CA ILE A 40 7.99 0.76 8.67
C ILE A 40 9.06 0.85 7.60
N GLN A 41 8.69 1.27 6.39
CA GLN A 41 9.63 1.41 5.28
C GLN A 41 9.47 2.77 4.61
N PHE A 42 10.59 3.39 4.29
CA PHE A 42 10.64 4.57 3.43
C PHE A 42 10.96 4.13 1.99
N ASN A 43 10.08 4.47 1.06
CA ASN A 43 10.17 4.11 -0.36
C ASN A 43 10.77 5.23 -1.22
N GLY A 44 11.36 6.25 -0.59
CA GLY A 44 12.02 7.36 -1.27
C GLY A 44 11.10 8.54 -1.58
N THR A 45 11.73 9.64 -1.92
CA THR A 45 11.07 10.82 -2.51
C THR A 45 10.92 10.60 -4.01
N GLN A 46 9.70 10.73 -4.53
CA GLN A 46 9.42 10.52 -5.95
C GLN A 46 8.51 11.63 -6.49
N THR A 47 8.58 11.84 -7.80
CA THR A 47 7.62 12.69 -8.53
C THR A 47 6.26 12.04 -8.50
N LEU A 48 5.23 12.83 -8.18
CA LEU A 48 3.85 12.35 -8.20
C LEU A 48 3.43 12.07 -9.65
N PRO A 49 2.66 11.00 -9.92
CA PRO A 49 2.17 10.72 -11.27
C PRO A 49 1.36 11.87 -11.87
N GLU A 50 0.67 12.64 -11.03
CA GLU A 50 -0.07 13.84 -11.39
C GLU A 50 0.07 14.89 -10.28
N ARG A 51 -0.06 16.17 -10.62
CA ARG A 51 -0.10 17.27 -9.65
C ARG A 51 -1.30 17.12 -8.72
N MET A 52 -1.05 16.88 -7.43
CA MET A 52 -2.11 16.71 -6.44
C MET A 52 -2.35 17.99 -5.64
N ARG A 53 -3.61 18.29 -5.31
CA ARG A 53 -3.98 19.42 -4.43
C ARG A 53 -4.44 18.91 -3.07
N ARG A 54 -3.83 19.39 -1.98
CA ARG A 54 -4.19 19.02 -0.61
C ARG A 54 -3.88 20.16 0.36
N HIS A 55 -4.74 20.38 1.36
CA HIS A 55 -4.58 21.46 2.35
C HIS A 55 -4.25 22.83 1.74
N LYS A 56 -4.92 23.17 0.62
CA LYS A 56 -4.74 24.40 -0.19
C LYS A 56 -3.37 24.54 -0.89
N GLN A 57 -2.54 23.51 -0.88
CA GLN A 57 -1.25 23.49 -1.58
C GLN A 57 -1.27 22.49 -2.74
N TYR A 58 -0.52 22.79 -3.80
CA TYR A 58 -0.26 21.88 -4.90
C TYR A 58 1.09 21.19 -4.70
N TYR A 59 1.13 19.90 -5.01
CA TYR A 59 2.31 19.05 -4.87
C TYR A 59 2.61 18.37 -6.21
N THR A 60 3.90 18.27 -6.53
CA THR A 60 4.43 17.54 -7.69
C THR A 60 5.44 16.47 -7.28
N ILE A 61 5.91 16.50 -6.03
CA ILE A 61 6.78 15.50 -5.42
C ILE A 61 6.20 15.08 -4.07
N GLY A 62 6.54 13.88 -3.61
CA GLY A 62 6.14 13.38 -2.30
C GLY A 62 7.07 12.31 -1.76
N ASP A 63 7.05 12.17 -0.45
CA ASP A 63 7.79 11.16 0.31
C ASP A 63 6.90 9.94 0.52
N TYR A 64 7.32 8.81 -0.04
CA TYR A 64 6.57 7.57 0.00
C TYR A 64 7.02 6.73 1.19
N TRP A 65 6.07 6.27 1.98
CA TRP A 65 6.38 5.35 3.08
C TRP A 65 5.21 4.43 3.39
N THR A 66 5.54 3.29 3.99
CA THR A 66 4.58 2.27 4.37
C THR A 66 4.75 1.87 5.82
N MET A 67 3.65 1.42 6.42
CA MET A 67 3.61 0.88 7.78
C MET A 67 2.72 -0.35 7.81
N HIS A 68 3.26 -1.47 8.31
CA HIS A 68 2.52 -2.70 8.56
C HIS A 68 2.23 -2.82 10.04
N PHE A 69 0.96 -3.08 10.39
CA PHE A 69 0.55 -3.09 11.79
C PHE A 69 -0.71 -3.93 12.02
N ASP A 70 -0.78 -4.57 13.18
CA ASP A 70 -1.99 -5.20 13.68
C ASP A 70 -2.71 -4.24 14.61
N THR A 71 -4.00 -4.01 14.37
CA THR A 71 -4.78 -3.17 15.28
C THR A 71 -6.27 -3.46 15.20
N SER A 72 -7.05 -2.88 16.10
CA SER A 72 -8.51 -2.96 16.04
C SER A 72 -9.06 -2.07 14.91
N PRO A 73 -10.19 -2.43 14.28
CA PRO A 73 -10.84 -1.55 13.29
C PRO A 73 -11.20 -0.16 13.83
N ARG A 74 -11.41 -0.03 15.15
CA ARG A 74 -11.64 1.26 15.81
C ARG A 74 -10.38 2.13 15.77
N THR A 75 -9.24 1.58 16.16
CA THR A 75 -7.95 2.26 16.13
C THR A 75 -7.56 2.65 14.70
N LEU A 76 -7.81 1.78 13.72
CA LEU A 76 -7.59 2.10 12.29
C LEU A 76 -8.35 3.35 11.85
N ARG A 77 -9.63 3.49 12.25
CA ARG A 77 -10.44 4.68 11.94
C ARG A 77 -9.88 5.94 12.58
N THR A 78 -9.41 5.85 13.84
CA THR A 78 -8.79 7.00 14.53
C THR A 78 -7.48 7.42 13.87
N LEU A 79 -6.62 6.46 13.49
CA LEU A 79 -5.39 6.71 12.74
C LEU A 79 -5.69 7.35 11.38
N ALA A 80 -6.65 6.82 10.61
CA ALA A 80 -7.08 7.42 9.35
C ALA A 80 -7.64 8.85 9.53
N GLY A 81 -8.27 9.12 10.68
CA GLY A 81 -8.68 10.47 11.07
C GLY A 81 -7.49 11.41 11.28
N MET A 82 -6.42 10.94 11.94
CA MET A 82 -5.18 11.71 12.12
C MET A 82 -4.50 11.99 10.78
N MET A 83 -4.32 10.97 9.93
CA MET A 83 -3.74 11.12 8.60
C MET A 83 -4.52 12.12 7.73
N ARG A 84 -5.86 12.16 7.87
CA ARG A 84 -6.70 13.11 7.14
C ARG A 84 -6.46 14.57 7.52
N ARG A 85 -6.16 14.83 8.81
CA ARG A 85 -6.00 16.18 9.36
C ARG A 85 -4.58 16.70 9.25
N ASP A 86 -3.58 15.81 9.19
CA ASP A 86 -2.18 16.21 9.13
C ASP A 86 -1.85 16.87 7.79
N HIS A 87 -1.42 18.14 7.85
CA HIS A 87 -1.07 18.93 6.68
C HIS A 87 0.10 18.37 5.87
N ARG A 88 0.95 17.53 6.48
CA ARG A 88 2.07 16.86 5.82
C ARG A 88 1.63 15.67 4.97
N VAL A 89 0.37 15.24 5.05
CA VAL A 89 -0.13 14.08 4.30
C VAL A 89 -0.80 14.56 3.01
N ILE A 90 -0.26 14.17 1.86
CA ILE A 90 -0.85 14.44 0.55
C ILE A 90 -1.97 13.43 0.27
N ARG A 91 -1.67 12.15 0.43
CA ARG A 91 -2.58 11.02 0.17
C ARG A 91 -2.17 9.82 1.03
N TRP A 92 -3.14 9.04 1.48
CA TRP A 92 -2.88 7.76 2.14
C TRP A 92 -3.96 6.75 1.78
N THR A 93 -3.65 5.47 1.94
CA THR A 93 -4.60 4.37 1.87
C THR A 93 -4.31 3.35 2.95
N MET A 94 -5.34 2.63 3.39
CA MET A 94 -5.28 1.57 4.39
C MET A 94 -5.77 0.29 3.73
N LEU A 95 -4.91 -0.72 3.68
CA LEU A 95 -5.19 -2.02 3.09
C LEU A 95 -5.28 -3.05 4.20
N LYS A 96 -6.33 -3.89 4.18
CA LYS A 96 -6.44 -5.05 5.07
C LYS A 96 -5.72 -6.21 4.40
N LEU A 97 -4.62 -6.67 5.00
CA LEU A 97 -3.82 -7.75 4.46
C LEU A 97 -4.28 -9.13 4.92
N GLY A 98 -4.86 -9.23 6.13
CA GLY A 98 -5.39 -10.51 6.62
C GLY A 98 -6.01 -10.40 8.01
N GLU A 99 -6.88 -11.35 8.35
CA GLU A 99 -7.46 -11.47 9.71
C GLU A 99 -6.73 -12.45 10.61
N LYS A 100 -6.11 -13.47 10.03
CA LYS A 100 -5.34 -14.53 10.71
C LYS A 100 -3.93 -14.54 10.15
N ALA A 101 -2.95 -14.97 10.95
CA ALA A 101 -1.55 -15.08 10.51
C ALA A 101 -1.40 -15.97 9.27
N GLU A 102 -2.22 -17.03 9.19
CA GLU A 102 -2.32 -17.98 8.09
C GLU A 102 -2.60 -17.30 6.74
N ASN A 103 -3.44 -16.25 6.73
CA ASN A 103 -3.86 -15.56 5.51
C ASN A 103 -2.80 -14.61 4.93
N VAL A 104 -1.72 -14.37 5.68
CA VAL A 104 -0.62 -13.46 5.30
C VAL A 104 0.56 -14.25 4.74
N VAL A 105 0.60 -15.57 4.95
CA VAL A 105 1.59 -16.44 4.31
C VAL A 105 1.25 -16.47 2.83
N THR A 106 2.15 -15.92 2.00
CA THR A 106 2.06 -15.97 0.54
C THR A 106 1.74 -17.41 0.13
N SER A 107 0.57 -17.63 -0.46
CA SER A 107 0.34 -18.90 -1.15
C SER A 107 1.44 -19.03 -2.20
N PRO A 108 2.10 -20.20 -2.34
CA PRO A 108 3.15 -20.37 -3.32
C PRO A 108 2.65 -19.92 -4.68
N GLU A 109 3.49 -19.18 -5.42
CA GLU A 109 3.15 -18.65 -6.75
C GLU A 109 2.51 -19.77 -7.58
N GLN A 110 1.23 -19.58 -7.95
CA GLN A 110 0.55 -20.54 -8.80
C GLN A 110 1.19 -20.45 -10.18
N THR A 111 1.92 -21.49 -10.57
CA THR A 111 2.35 -21.65 -11.96
C THR A 111 1.10 -21.82 -12.80
N VAL A 112 0.72 -20.76 -13.53
CA VAL A 112 -0.38 -20.85 -14.50
C VAL A 112 0.13 -21.66 -15.68
N GLU A 113 -0.46 -22.82 -15.91
CA GLU A 113 -0.18 -23.64 -17.09
C GLU A 113 -0.64 -22.85 -18.32
N ARG A 114 0.32 -22.39 -19.12
CA ARG A 114 0.04 -21.58 -20.31
C ARG A 114 -0.53 -22.51 -21.38
N HIS A 115 -1.86 -22.57 -21.51
CA HIS A 115 -2.48 -23.25 -22.64
C HIS A 115 -2.03 -22.58 -23.93
N LEU A 116 -1.13 -23.26 -24.66
CA LEU A 116 -0.79 -22.89 -26.03
C LEU A 116 -2.05 -23.11 -26.90
N PRO A 117 -2.41 -22.18 -27.80
CA PRO A 117 -3.52 -22.39 -28.70
C PRO A 117 -3.26 -23.64 -29.54
N ALA A 118 -4.27 -24.52 -29.62
CA ALA A 118 -4.19 -25.77 -30.37
C ALA A 118 -3.81 -25.49 -31.82
N SER A 119 -2.79 -26.22 -32.32
CA SER A 119 -2.38 -26.18 -33.72
C SER A 119 -3.59 -26.47 -34.62
N PRO A 120 -3.82 -25.70 -35.70
CA PRO A 120 -4.94 -25.97 -36.59
C PRO A 120 -4.78 -27.37 -37.21
N SER A 121 -5.84 -28.18 -37.12
CA SER A 121 -5.89 -29.50 -37.73
C SER A 121 -5.69 -29.38 -39.23
N LYS A 122 -4.75 -30.15 -39.79
CA LYS A 122 -4.58 -30.25 -41.24
C LYS A 122 -5.84 -30.88 -41.82
N SER A 123 -6.65 -30.10 -42.51
CA SER A 123 -7.76 -30.61 -43.32
C SER A 123 -7.18 -31.42 -44.48
N ASN A 124 -7.40 -32.73 -44.47
CA ASN A 124 -7.10 -33.61 -45.61
C ASN A 124 -8.05 -33.27 -46.76
N SER A 125 -7.59 -32.51 -47.76
CA SER A 125 -8.28 -32.41 -49.04
C SER A 125 -7.92 -33.63 -49.89
N HIS A 126 -8.78 -34.64 -49.87
CA HIS A 126 -8.75 -35.74 -50.84
C HIS A 126 -9.43 -35.22 -52.12
N TRP A 127 -8.64 -34.94 -53.16
CA TRP A 127 -9.16 -34.65 -54.50
C TRP A 127 -9.30 -35.98 -55.24
N SER A 128 -10.54 -36.37 -55.52
CA SER A 128 -10.89 -37.47 -56.42
C SER A 128 -10.81 -36.96 -57.87
N SER A 129 -10.09 -37.68 -58.72
CA SER A 129 -9.95 -37.42 -60.16
C SER A 129 -11.26 -37.52 -60.94
#